data_AF-A0AAQ3MTF3-F1
#
_entry.id   AF-A0AAQ3MTF3-F1
#
_cell.length_a   1.000
_cell.length_b   1.000
_cell.length_c   1.000
_cell.angle_alpha   90.00
_cell.angle_beta   90.00
_cell.angle_gamma   90.00
#
_symmetry.space_group_name_H-M   'P 1'
#
loop_
_entity.id
_entity.type
_entity.pdbx_description
1 polymer ?
#
loop_
_entity_poly.entity_id
_entity_poly.type
_entity_poly.pdbx_seq_one_letter_code
_entity_poly.pdbx_strand_id
1 'polypeptide(L)'
;MWIWPPPLNTAASLSMRPPPTPSPPPSTGSLFLPPWPGTSLRPMLPSKPTLAVLGFGKVGSEVARRAKGLGMNVIAHDPYAPADRARAIGVELVGFDEAISSADFISLHMPLTAATSKMLNDETFAKMKKGVLSELKPFVDLAEKLGRLAVQLVAGGSGVKTVKVTYATARAPDDLDTRLLRAMITKGLIEPISSVFVNLVNADFTAKQRGLRITEERVILDGSPENPLEFIQVQIANVESRFASAISDSGEIKVEGRVKDGIPHLTKVGSFDVDVSLEGSIILCRQVDQPGMIGKVGSVLGEENVNVSFMSVGRIAPRKQAVMAIGVDETPSKESLKKIGDIPAVEELVFLKL
;
A
#
# COMPACT_ATOMS: atom_id res chain seq x y z
N MET A 1 -5.16 -10.13 15.57
CA MET A 1 -6.62 -10.40 15.55
C MET A 1 -7.20 -9.32 14.69
N TRP A 2 -7.62 -9.63 13.46
CA TRP A 2 -7.79 -8.61 12.43
C TRP A 2 -9.06 -8.90 11.65
N ILE A 3 -10.02 -7.99 11.80
CA ILE A 3 -11.24 -7.87 11.00
C ILE A 3 -11.06 -6.53 10.26
N TRP A 4 -11.27 -6.53 8.95
CA TRP A 4 -11.30 -5.32 8.14
C TRP A 4 -12.77 -4.90 8.04
N PRO A 5 -13.19 -3.70 8.44
CA PRO A 5 -14.52 -3.17 8.14
C PRO A 5 -14.48 -2.26 6.89
N PRO A 6 -15.59 -2.03 6.18
CA PRO A 6 -15.71 -0.95 5.20
C PRO A 6 -16.30 0.32 5.85
N PRO A 7 -16.25 1.48 5.17
CA PRO A 7 -16.82 2.73 5.67
C PRO A 7 -18.32 2.60 5.90
N LEU A 8 -18.80 3.06 7.06
CA LEU A 8 -20.21 3.33 7.27
C LEU A 8 -20.58 4.58 6.47
N ASN A 9 -21.49 4.44 5.50
CA ASN A 9 -22.13 5.58 4.86
C ASN A 9 -22.83 6.43 5.94
N THR A 10 -22.26 7.58 6.27
CA THR A 10 -22.86 8.57 7.17
C THR A 10 -24.06 9.22 6.48
N ALA A 11 -25.26 8.83 6.90
CA ALA A 11 -26.42 9.71 6.82
C ALA A 11 -26.17 10.92 7.74
N ALA A 12 -26.46 12.11 7.21
CA ALA A 12 -26.23 13.40 7.85
C ALA A 12 -26.77 13.48 9.29
N SER A 13 -25.91 13.86 10.23
CA SER A 13 -26.29 14.32 11.56
C SER A 13 -26.29 15.85 11.60
N LEU A 14 -27.46 16.46 11.68
CA LEU A 14 -27.64 17.83 12.15
C LEU A 14 -28.23 17.77 13.57
N SER A 15 -27.46 18.22 14.55
CA SER A 15 -27.85 18.28 15.96
C SER A 15 -28.69 19.53 16.25
N MET A 16 -29.81 19.39 16.95
CA MET A 16 -30.31 20.42 17.87
C MET A 16 -30.87 19.74 19.14
N ARG A 17 -30.58 20.34 20.30
CA ARG A 17 -30.86 19.87 21.67
C ARG A 17 -32.38 19.68 21.95
N PRO A 18 -32.76 18.90 22.98
CA PRO A 18 -34.15 18.52 23.22
C PRO A 18 -34.89 19.51 24.15
N PRO A 19 -36.20 19.76 23.93
CA PRO A 19 -37.12 20.20 24.97
C PRO A 19 -38.00 19.01 25.46
N PRO A 20 -38.73 19.15 26.58
CA PRO A 20 -39.19 18.02 27.37
C PRO A 20 -40.38 17.29 26.74
N THR A 21 -40.50 16.01 27.06
CA THR A 21 -41.60 15.12 26.69
C THR A 21 -42.97 15.65 27.15
N PRO A 22 -43.98 15.52 26.29
CA PRO A 22 -45.26 14.99 26.74
C PRO A 22 -45.68 13.74 25.95
N SER A 23 -46.46 12.92 26.64
CA SER A 23 -47.13 11.65 26.29
C SER A 23 -47.68 11.49 24.86
N PRO A 24 -47.88 10.25 24.38
CA PRO A 24 -48.29 9.97 23.00
C PRO A 24 -49.81 10.19 22.80
N PRO A 25 -50.26 10.77 21.67
CA PRO A 25 -51.63 10.65 21.20
C PRO A 25 -51.74 9.64 20.03
N PRO A 26 -52.97 9.23 19.66
CA PRO A 26 -53.29 7.85 19.29
C PRO A 26 -53.13 7.52 17.80
N SER A 27 -53.13 6.21 17.54
CA SER A 27 -53.29 5.57 16.23
C SER A 27 -54.44 6.17 15.39
N THR A 28 -54.16 6.68 14.19
CA THR A 28 -54.98 6.45 12.96
C THR A 28 -54.33 7.10 11.74
N GLY A 29 -54.50 6.48 10.56
CA GLY A 29 -54.52 7.21 9.28
C GLY A 29 -53.44 6.82 8.28
N SER A 30 -53.60 5.66 7.65
CA SER A 30 -52.95 5.31 6.39
C SER A 30 -53.27 6.33 5.29
N LEU A 31 -52.29 7.14 4.89
CA LEU A 31 -52.31 7.88 3.63
C LEU A 31 -51.62 7.01 2.56
N PHE A 32 -52.42 6.19 1.88
CA PHE A 32 -52.02 5.54 0.64
C PHE A 32 -52.02 6.59 -0.47
N LEU A 33 -50.84 6.99 -0.95
CA LEU A 33 -50.69 7.49 -2.31
C LEU A 33 -50.63 6.28 -3.25
N PRO A 34 -51.40 6.26 -4.36
CA PRO A 34 -51.31 5.14 -5.30
C PRO A 34 -49.92 5.12 -5.96
N PRO A 35 -49.32 3.93 -6.15
CA PRO A 35 -48.05 3.83 -6.86
C PRO A 35 -48.22 4.17 -8.35
N TRP A 36 -47.24 4.89 -8.88
CA TRP A 36 -47.07 5.09 -10.32
C TRP A 36 -46.94 3.72 -11.02
N PRO A 37 -47.69 3.43 -12.10
CA PRO A 37 -47.59 2.16 -12.79
C PRO A 37 -46.39 2.20 -13.73
N GLY A 38 -45.31 1.50 -13.37
CA GLY A 38 -44.24 1.22 -14.33
C GLY A 38 -42.80 1.21 -13.83
N THR A 39 -42.49 0.73 -12.62
CA THR A 39 -41.16 0.16 -12.34
C THR A 39 -41.21 -0.70 -11.07
N SER A 40 -41.06 -2.01 -11.20
CA SER A 40 -40.88 -2.91 -10.06
C SER A 40 -39.44 -2.82 -9.55
N LEU A 41 -39.05 -1.69 -8.95
CA LEU A 41 -37.83 -1.62 -8.16
C LEU A 41 -38.15 -2.15 -6.76
N ARG A 42 -37.89 -3.45 -6.55
CA ARG A 42 -37.78 -3.99 -5.19
C ARG A 42 -36.58 -3.32 -4.53
N PRO A 43 -36.71 -2.75 -3.32
CA PRO A 43 -35.55 -2.34 -2.56
C PRO A 43 -34.72 -3.61 -2.25
N MET A 44 -33.57 -3.77 -2.92
CA MET A 44 -32.62 -4.81 -2.54
C MET A 44 -32.00 -4.40 -1.21
N LEU A 45 -32.31 -5.13 -0.13
CA LEU A 45 -31.53 -5.05 1.09
C LEU A 45 -30.07 -5.35 0.74
N PRO A 46 -29.08 -4.55 1.19
CA PRO A 46 -27.68 -4.87 0.94
C PRO A 46 -27.37 -6.26 1.49
N SER A 47 -26.75 -7.11 0.66
CA SER A 47 -26.33 -8.45 1.06
C SER A 47 -25.39 -8.38 2.27
N LYS A 48 -25.58 -9.25 3.26
CA LYS A 48 -24.70 -9.31 4.44
C LYS A 48 -23.24 -9.54 4.00
N PRO A 49 -22.26 -8.77 4.50
CA PRO A 49 -20.87 -8.97 4.15
C PRO A 49 -20.39 -10.35 4.61
N THR A 50 -19.57 -10.99 3.79
CA THR A 50 -19.05 -12.34 3.98
C THR A 50 -17.62 -12.30 4.51
N LEU A 51 -17.38 -12.89 5.68
CA LEU A 51 -16.05 -13.15 6.23
C LEU A 51 -15.63 -14.59 5.92
N ALA A 52 -14.49 -14.77 5.26
CA ALA A 52 -13.78 -16.05 5.20
C ALA A 52 -12.74 -16.17 6.32
N VAL A 53 -12.85 -17.24 7.11
CA VAL A 53 -11.89 -17.59 8.15
C VAL A 53 -10.99 -18.71 7.63
N LEU A 54 -9.74 -18.39 7.32
CA LEU A 54 -8.74 -19.37 6.87
C LEU A 54 -8.08 -19.98 8.12
N GLY A 55 -8.39 -21.24 8.43
CA GLY A 55 -7.99 -21.93 9.65
C GLY A 55 -9.07 -21.85 10.74
N PHE A 56 -9.72 -22.96 11.03
CA PHE A 56 -10.88 -23.08 11.92
C PHE A 56 -10.51 -23.77 13.25
N GLY A 57 -9.34 -23.42 13.78
CA GLY A 57 -8.87 -23.83 15.10
C GLY A 57 -9.48 -23.02 16.24
N LYS A 58 -8.82 -23.02 17.42
CA LYS A 58 -9.29 -22.28 18.61
C LYS A 58 -9.55 -20.80 18.34
N VAL A 59 -8.62 -20.12 17.65
CA VAL A 59 -8.74 -18.68 17.37
C VAL A 59 -9.75 -18.42 16.24
N GLY A 60 -9.64 -19.15 15.13
CA GLY A 60 -10.53 -18.95 13.98
C GLY A 60 -12.01 -19.18 14.29
N SER A 61 -12.32 -20.22 15.08
CA SER A 61 -13.71 -20.48 15.51
C SER A 61 -14.29 -19.37 16.39
N GLU A 62 -13.48 -18.72 17.22
CA GLU A 62 -13.91 -17.59 18.05
C GLU A 62 -14.12 -16.31 17.22
N VAL A 63 -13.26 -16.07 16.23
CA VAL A 63 -13.44 -14.97 15.27
C VAL A 63 -14.72 -15.17 14.47
N ALA A 64 -14.97 -16.39 13.98
CA ALA A 64 -16.19 -16.72 13.27
C ALA A 64 -17.45 -16.49 14.11
N ARG A 65 -17.42 -16.91 15.39
CA ARG A 65 -18.52 -16.70 16.35
C ARG A 65 -18.84 -15.22 16.55
N ARG A 66 -17.82 -14.37 16.71
CA ARG A 66 -17.99 -12.92 16.89
C ARG A 66 -18.53 -12.26 15.62
N ALA A 67 -18.00 -12.62 14.46
CA ALA A 67 -18.46 -12.10 13.17
C ALA A 67 -19.94 -12.44 12.89
N LYS A 68 -20.38 -13.67 13.24
CA LYS A 68 -21.81 -14.03 13.23
C LYS A 68 -22.65 -13.14 14.14
N GLY A 69 -22.15 -12.84 15.34
CA GLY A 69 -22.79 -11.92 16.28
C GLY A 69 -22.94 -10.49 15.73
N LEU A 70 -22.05 -10.08 14.82
CA LEU A 70 -22.12 -8.81 14.09
C LEU A 70 -23.01 -8.86 12.84
N GLY A 71 -23.73 -9.97 12.62
CA GLY A 71 -24.66 -10.12 11.49
C GLY A 71 -23.98 -10.43 10.15
N MET A 72 -22.69 -10.78 10.15
CA MET A 72 -21.96 -11.15 8.92
C MET A 72 -22.35 -12.55 8.42
N ASN A 73 -22.25 -12.76 7.12
CA ASN A 73 -22.13 -14.11 6.59
C ASN A 73 -20.70 -14.63 6.90
N VAL A 74 -20.56 -15.89 7.30
CA VAL A 74 -19.24 -16.43 7.69
C VAL A 74 -19.05 -17.80 7.08
N ILE A 75 -17.98 -17.93 6.31
CA ILE A 75 -17.48 -19.16 5.71
C ILE A 75 -16.07 -19.43 6.26
N ALA A 76 -15.61 -20.67 6.23
CA ALA A 76 -14.28 -21.01 6.71
C ALA A 76 -13.60 -22.05 5.81
N HIS A 77 -12.29 -21.95 5.69
CA HIS A 77 -11.47 -22.96 5.03
C HIS A 77 -10.49 -23.56 6.03
N ASP A 78 -10.64 -24.85 6.32
CA ASP A 78 -9.67 -25.61 7.10
C ASP A 78 -9.76 -27.09 6.71
N PRO A 79 -8.75 -27.67 6.05
CA PRO A 79 -8.79 -29.07 5.60
C PRO A 79 -8.78 -30.08 6.76
N TYR A 80 -8.47 -29.65 7.98
CA TYR A 80 -8.39 -30.51 9.16
C TYR A 80 -9.54 -30.31 10.15
N ALA A 81 -10.41 -29.31 9.94
CA ALA A 81 -11.51 -29.04 10.85
C ALA A 81 -12.70 -29.98 10.62
N PRO A 82 -13.30 -30.55 11.67
CA PRO A 82 -14.52 -31.34 11.54
C PRO A 82 -15.72 -30.45 11.18
N ALA A 83 -16.42 -30.78 10.10
CA ALA A 83 -17.53 -29.99 9.55
C ALA A 83 -18.66 -29.72 10.57
N ASP A 84 -18.96 -30.67 11.44
CA ASP A 84 -20.02 -30.53 12.44
C ASP A 84 -19.75 -29.40 13.45
N ARG A 85 -18.47 -29.15 13.76
CA ARG A 85 -18.06 -28.06 14.65
C ARG A 85 -18.31 -26.68 14.04
N ALA A 86 -18.09 -26.54 12.73
CA ALA A 86 -18.39 -25.30 12.02
C ALA A 86 -19.90 -25.10 11.90
N ARG A 87 -20.63 -26.16 11.52
CA ARG A 87 -22.10 -26.15 11.37
C ARG A 87 -22.81 -25.78 12.66
N ALA A 88 -22.31 -26.21 13.82
CA ALA A 88 -22.87 -25.90 15.14
C ALA A 88 -22.94 -24.39 15.45
N ILE A 89 -22.07 -23.58 14.83
CA ILE A 89 -22.09 -22.10 14.97
C ILE A 89 -22.55 -21.40 13.68
N GLY A 90 -23.18 -22.15 12.77
CA GLY A 90 -23.71 -21.65 11.51
C GLY A 90 -22.63 -21.26 10.49
N VAL A 91 -21.41 -21.78 10.61
CA VAL A 91 -20.32 -21.53 9.67
C VAL A 91 -20.22 -22.69 8.69
N GLU A 92 -20.07 -22.37 7.41
CA GLU A 92 -19.88 -23.36 6.35
C GLU A 92 -18.38 -23.57 6.08
N LEU A 93 -17.95 -24.83 6.00
CA LEU A 93 -16.60 -25.15 5.52
C LEU A 93 -16.61 -25.22 4.00
N VAL A 94 -15.76 -24.42 3.36
CA VAL A 94 -15.66 -24.28 1.91
C VAL A 94 -14.24 -24.58 1.41
N GLY A 95 -14.12 -24.79 0.09
CA GLY A 95 -12.81 -24.89 -0.56
C GLY A 95 -12.02 -23.57 -0.47
N PHE A 96 -10.70 -23.64 -0.64
CA PHE A 96 -9.86 -22.44 -0.54
C PHE A 96 -10.24 -21.38 -1.60
N ASP A 97 -10.35 -21.77 -2.86
CA ASP A 97 -10.69 -20.84 -3.95
C ASP A 97 -12.07 -20.20 -3.74
N GLU A 98 -13.03 -20.94 -3.20
CA GLU A 98 -14.35 -20.44 -2.84
C GLU A 98 -14.28 -19.44 -1.69
N ALA A 99 -13.52 -19.76 -0.63
CA ALA A 99 -13.29 -18.85 0.49
C ALA A 99 -12.70 -17.51 0.02
N ILE A 100 -11.75 -17.57 -0.90
CA ILE A 100 -11.06 -16.39 -1.44
C ILE A 100 -11.98 -15.57 -2.35
N SER A 101 -12.73 -16.21 -3.24
CA SER A 101 -13.54 -15.52 -4.25
C SER A 101 -14.89 -14.99 -3.74
N SER A 102 -15.42 -15.60 -2.67
CA SER A 102 -16.76 -15.26 -2.14
C SER A 102 -16.72 -14.21 -1.05
N ALA A 103 -15.57 -14.06 -0.40
CA ALA A 103 -15.44 -13.26 0.80
C ALA A 103 -15.24 -11.76 0.51
N ASP A 104 -15.93 -10.95 1.31
CA ASP A 104 -15.70 -9.50 1.40
C ASP A 104 -14.55 -9.21 2.38
N PHE A 105 -14.33 -10.11 3.36
CA PHE A 105 -13.24 -10.03 4.33
C PHE A 105 -12.57 -11.39 4.53
N ILE A 106 -11.26 -11.42 4.71
CA ILE A 106 -10.51 -12.66 4.95
C ILE A 106 -9.72 -12.52 6.25
N SER A 107 -9.83 -13.49 7.16
CA SER A 107 -9.07 -13.56 8.40
C SER A 107 -8.24 -14.84 8.46
N LEU A 108 -6.93 -14.71 8.64
CA LEU A 108 -5.98 -15.82 8.62
C LEU A 108 -5.64 -16.31 10.04
N HIS A 109 -5.81 -17.61 10.25
CA HIS A 109 -5.64 -18.32 11.52
C HIS A 109 -5.02 -19.72 11.33
N MET A 110 -4.45 -19.99 10.15
CA MET A 110 -3.70 -21.23 9.90
C MET A 110 -2.28 -21.12 10.46
N PRO A 111 -1.71 -22.19 11.02
CA PRO A 111 -0.30 -22.22 11.39
C PRO A 111 0.59 -22.07 10.14
N LEU A 112 1.76 -21.45 10.30
CA LEU A 112 2.76 -21.37 9.22
C LEU A 112 3.43 -22.74 9.04
N THR A 113 3.18 -23.38 7.90
CA THR A 113 3.74 -24.67 7.49
C THR A 113 4.16 -24.60 6.02
N ALA A 114 4.81 -25.64 5.50
CA ALA A 114 5.14 -25.71 4.07
C ALA A 114 3.89 -25.62 3.17
N ALA A 115 2.75 -26.13 3.63
CA ALA A 115 1.49 -26.13 2.88
C ALA A 115 0.77 -24.77 2.90
N THR A 116 0.97 -23.97 3.94
CA THR A 116 0.30 -22.65 4.10
C THR A 116 1.21 -21.48 3.75
N SER A 117 2.52 -21.74 3.66
CA SER A 117 3.50 -20.79 3.14
C SER A 117 3.21 -20.47 1.68
N LYS A 118 3.16 -19.17 1.33
CA LYS A 118 2.87 -18.66 -0.03
C LYS A 118 1.48 -18.99 -0.59
N MET A 119 0.57 -19.48 0.25
CA MET A 119 -0.83 -19.75 -0.12
C MET A 119 -1.62 -18.47 -0.43
N LEU A 120 -1.20 -17.33 0.13
CA LEU A 120 -1.62 -16.00 -0.32
C LEU A 120 -0.51 -15.43 -1.22
N ASN A 121 -0.80 -15.38 -2.51
CA ASN A 121 0.09 -14.90 -3.56
C ASN A 121 -0.70 -14.07 -4.58
N ASP A 122 -0.02 -13.54 -5.60
CA ASP A 122 -0.61 -12.64 -6.59
C ASP A 122 -1.82 -13.26 -7.30
N GLU A 123 -1.76 -14.56 -7.64
CA GLU A 123 -2.88 -15.30 -8.25
C GLU A 123 -4.09 -15.39 -7.30
N THR A 124 -3.83 -15.59 -6.01
CA THR A 124 -4.88 -15.68 -4.98
C THR A 124 -5.51 -14.31 -4.73
N PHE A 125 -4.71 -13.24 -4.69
CA PHE A 125 -5.22 -11.88 -4.58
C PHE A 125 -6.06 -11.49 -5.79
N ALA A 126 -5.73 -11.98 -6.99
CA ALA A 126 -6.52 -11.75 -8.21
C ALA A 126 -7.93 -12.38 -8.15
N LYS A 127 -8.11 -13.43 -7.35
CA LYS A 127 -9.40 -14.11 -7.17
C LYS A 127 -10.32 -13.43 -6.15
N MET A 128 -9.80 -12.53 -5.30
CA MET A 128 -10.59 -11.89 -4.24
C MET A 128 -11.60 -10.89 -4.81
N LYS A 129 -12.73 -10.68 -4.10
CA LYS A 129 -13.69 -9.63 -4.46
C LYS A 129 -12.99 -8.27 -4.55
N LYS A 130 -13.30 -7.55 -5.64
CA LYS A 130 -12.67 -6.28 -6.05
C LYS A 130 -13.03 -5.06 -5.17
N GLY A 131 -13.42 -5.25 -3.90
CA GLY A 131 -13.96 -4.17 -3.07
C GLY A 131 -12.94 -3.40 -2.23
N VAL A 132 -11.72 -3.91 -2.07
CA VAL A 132 -10.69 -3.29 -1.19
C VAL A 132 -9.28 -3.46 -1.76
N LEU A 133 -9.00 -4.61 -2.37
CA LEU A 133 -7.65 -4.92 -2.88
C LEU A 133 -7.35 -4.31 -4.24
N SER A 134 -8.34 -4.14 -5.12
CA SER A 134 -8.09 -3.58 -6.45
C SER A 134 -7.76 -2.09 -6.40
N GLU A 135 -8.39 -1.33 -5.49
CA GLU A 135 -8.12 0.11 -5.32
C GLU A 135 -6.75 0.34 -4.67
N LEU A 136 -6.39 -0.49 -3.69
CA LEU A 136 -5.11 -0.39 -2.99
C LEU A 136 -3.94 -0.98 -3.78
N LYS A 137 -4.18 -1.84 -4.77
CA LYS A 137 -3.13 -2.56 -5.51
C LYS A 137 -2.01 -1.64 -6.01
N PRO A 138 -2.27 -0.52 -6.70
CA PRO A 138 -1.21 0.40 -7.10
C PRO A 138 -0.39 0.94 -5.91
N PHE A 139 -1.03 1.16 -4.76
CA PHE A 139 -0.37 1.64 -3.54
C PHE A 139 0.41 0.55 -2.82
N VAL A 140 0.01 -0.71 -2.94
CA VAL A 140 0.76 -1.89 -2.48
C VAL A 140 2.08 -1.99 -3.23
N ASP A 141 2.03 -1.84 -4.57
CA ASP A 141 3.23 -1.83 -5.41
C ASP A 141 4.12 -0.62 -5.11
N LEU A 142 3.53 0.57 -4.98
CA LEU A 142 4.22 1.79 -4.57
C LEU A 142 4.94 1.62 -3.22
N ALA A 143 4.24 1.07 -2.23
CA ALA A 143 4.75 0.84 -0.88
C ALA A 143 5.98 -0.07 -0.88
N GLU A 144 5.95 -1.18 -1.63
CA GLU A 144 7.12 -2.05 -1.79
C GLU A 144 8.29 -1.31 -2.45
N LYS A 145 8.02 -0.67 -3.58
CA LYS A 145 9.04 0.02 -4.39
C LYS A 145 9.70 1.17 -3.63
N LEU A 146 8.93 1.95 -2.86
CA LEU A 146 9.50 3.00 -2.00
C LEU A 146 10.38 2.44 -0.89
N GLY A 147 9.97 1.35 -0.23
CA GLY A 147 10.82 0.68 0.77
C GLY A 147 12.14 0.18 0.17
N ARG A 148 12.05 -0.45 -1.01
CA ARG A 148 13.20 -0.98 -1.76
C ARG A 148 14.13 0.12 -2.27
N LEU A 149 13.57 1.22 -2.75
CA LEU A 149 14.32 2.39 -3.19
C LEU A 149 15.04 3.03 -1.99
N ALA A 150 14.32 3.26 -0.88
CA ALA A 150 14.86 3.91 0.30
C ALA A 150 16.03 3.14 0.93
N VAL A 151 15.92 1.80 1.07
CA VAL A 151 17.02 1.01 1.64
C VAL A 151 18.26 0.97 0.73
N GLN A 152 18.09 1.00 -0.60
CA GLN A 152 19.22 1.02 -1.52
C GLN A 152 19.99 2.34 -1.54
N LEU A 153 19.35 3.42 -1.06
CA LEU A 153 20.01 4.70 -0.84
C LEU A 153 20.87 4.70 0.43
N VAL A 154 20.67 3.78 1.36
CA VAL A 154 21.46 3.70 2.60
C VAL A 154 22.90 3.29 2.27
N ALA A 155 23.86 4.02 2.86
CA ALA A 155 25.27 3.68 2.90
C ALA A 155 25.68 3.25 4.31
N GLY A 156 26.89 2.70 4.42
CA GLY A 156 27.48 2.30 5.69
C GLY A 156 26.99 0.95 6.23
N GLY A 157 27.70 0.45 7.25
CA GLY A 157 27.43 -0.86 7.86
C GLY A 157 26.59 -0.83 9.14
N SER A 158 26.14 0.35 9.57
CA SER A 158 25.41 0.54 10.84
C SER A 158 23.98 -0.05 10.83
N GLY A 159 23.46 -0.35 9.63
CA GLY A 159 22.14 -0.93 9.43
C GLY A 159 20.99 0.07 9.68
N VAL A 160 19.81 -0.26 9.17
CA VAL A 160 18.61 0.57 9.33
C VAL A 160 17.93 0.25 10.65
N LYS A 161 17.82 1.24 11.55
CA LYS A 161 17.18 1.09 12.87
C LYS A 161 15.79 1.71 12.96
N THR A 162 15.61 2.89 12.35
CA THR A 162 14.37 3.66 12.49
C THR A 162 13.87 4.06 11.12
N VAL A 163 12.63 3.69 10.81
CA VAL A 163 11.92 4.10 9.60
C VAL A 163 10.60 4.74 9.99
N LYS A 164 10.36 5.93 9.46
CA LYS A 164 9.06 6.61 9.56
C LYS A 164 8.36 6.53 8.20
N VAL A 165 7.10 6.14 8.23
CA VAL A 165 6.24 6.09 7.06
C VAL A 165 5.10 7.08 7.27
N THR A 166 4.89 7.96 6.31
CA THR A 166 3.77 8.90 6.32
C THR A 166 2.81 8.57 5.20
N TYR A 167 1.53 8.39 5.55
CA TYR A 167 0.43 8.21 4.62
C TYR A 167 -0.40 9.48 4.58
N ALA A 168 -0.44 10.15 3.43
CA ALA A 168 -1.34 11.28 3.24
C ALA A 168 -2.61 10.82 2.55
N THR A 169 -3.76 11.12 3.14
CA THR A 169 -5.06 10.62 2.68
C THR A 169 -6.18 11.61 2.96
N ALA A 170 -7.20 11.61 2.11
CA ALA A 170 -8.48 12.28 2.38
C ALA A 170 -9.50 11.35 3.07
N ARG A 171 -9.18 10.04 3.22
CA ARG A 171 -10.05 9.07 3.90
C ARG A 171 -9.97 9.24 5.42
N ALA A 172 -11.08 8.96 6.10
CA ALA A 172 -11.11 8.94 7.56
C ALA A 172 -10.20 7.82 8.11
N PRO A 173 -9.70 7.93 9.36
CA PRO A 173 -8.77 6.95 9.93
C PRO A 173 -9.26 5.48 9.90
N ASP A 174 -10.56 5.26 10.01
CA ASP A 174 -11.16 3.92 10.02
C ASP A 174 -11.37 3.34 8.61
N ASP A 175 -11.23 4.16 7.56
CA ASP A 175 -11.51 3.81 6.17
C ASP A 175 -10.26 3.45 5.36
N LEU A 176 -9.08 3.55 5.98
CA LEU A 176 -7.80 3.15 5.39
C LEU A 176 -7.03 2.27 6.36
N ASP A 177 -6.95 0.99 6.03
CA ASP A 177 -6.12 0.05 6.77
C ASP A 177 -4.76 -0.12 6.10
N THR A 178 -3.74 0.35 6.82
CA THR A 178 -2.36 0.51 6.35
C THR A 178 -1.53 -0.74 6.58
N ARG A 179 -2.07 -1.81 7.18
CA ARG A 179 -1.28 -3.02 7.52
C ARG A 179 -0.66 -3.65 6.29
N LEU A 180 -1.39 -3.69 5.17
CA LEU A 180 -0.87 -4.20 3.91
C LEU A 180 0.27 -3.32 3.38
N LEU A 181 0.10 -2.00 3.38
CA LEU A 181 1.12 -1.05 2.94
C LEU A 181 2.38 -1.12 3.81
N ARG A 182 2.21 -1.20 5.13
CA ARG A 182 3.29 -1.39 6.10
C ARG A 182 4.05 -2.69 5.84
N ALA A 183 3.34 -3.79 5.57
CA ALA A 183 3.98 -5.06 5.23
C ALA A 183 4.77 -4.98 3.93
N MET A 184 4.25 -4.30 2.91
CA MET A 184 4.96 -4.11 1.64
C MET A 184 6.19 -3.19 1.78
N ILE A 185 6.10 -2.10 2.53
CA ILE A 185 7.27 -1.27 2.85
C ILE A 185 8.32 -2.12 3.57
N THR A 186 7.90 -2.93 4.55
CA THR A 186 8.80 -3.82 5.28
C THR A 186 9.47 -4.84 4.35
N LYS A 187 8.71 -5.40 3.41
CA LYS A 187 9.24 -6.29 2.37
C LYS A 187 10.30 -5.59 1.52
N GLY A 188 9.97 -4.41 1.01
CA GLY A 188 10.89 -3.58 0.22
C GLY A 188 12.17 -3.21 0.99
N LEU A 189 12.06 -2.92 2.29
CA LEU A 189 13.23 -2.58 3.12
C LEU A 189 14.12 -3.80 3.42
N ILE A 190 13.56 -5.00 3.56
CA ILE A 190 14.29 -6.17 4.09
C ILE A 190 14.81 -7.07 2.98
N GLU A 191 14.00 -7.43 1.99
CA GLU A 191 14.38 -8.43 0.97
C GLU A 191 15.61 -8.05 0.12
N PRO A 192 15.89 -6.77 -0.19
CA PRO A 192 17.13 -6.42 -0.92
C PRO A 192 18.41 -6.72 -0.16
N ILE A 193 18.34 -6.81 1.17
CA ILE A 193 19.49 -6.98 2.07
C ILE A 193 19.42 -8.29 2.87
N SER A 194 18.56 -9.22 2.45
CA SER A 194 18.20 -10.41 3.21
C SER A 194 17.66 -11.52 2.32
N SER A 195 17.92 -12.78 2.68
CA SER A 195 17.24 -13.95 2.10
C SER A 195 15.87 -14.26 2.71
N VAL A 196 15.47 -13.54 3.77
CA VAL A 196 14.18 -13.72 4.44
C VAL A 196 13.06 -13.16 3.58
N PHE A 197 12.07 -14.00 3.30
CA PHE A 197 10.84 -13.62 2.62
C PHE A 197 9.86 -12.93 3.58
N VAL A 198 9.34 -11.78 3.17
CA VAL A 198 8.41 -10.97 3.97
C VAL A 198 7.02 -10.99 3.36
N ASN A 199 6.01 -11.16 4.22
CA ASN A 199 4.60 -11.13 3.89
C ASN A 199 3.79 -10.41 4.97
N LEU A 200 2.48 -10.24 4.74
CA LEU A 200 1.58 -9.56 5.66
C LEU A 200 1.58 -10.12 7.10
N VAL A 201 1.83 -11.43 7.25
CA VAL A 201 1.77 -12.12 8.55
C VAL A 201 3.05 -11.94 9.34
N ASN A 202 4.21 -12.04 8.68
CA ASN A 202 5.50 -12.03 9.35
C ASN A 202 6.21 -10.67 9.33
N ALA A 203 5.75 -9.67 8.56
CA ALA A 203 6.45 -8.39 8.39
C ALA A 203 6.87 -7.73 9.71
N ASP A 204 5.93 -7.51 10.62
CA ASP A 204 6.22 -6.86 11.92
C ASP A 204 7.18 -7.66 12.79
N PHE A 205 7.05 -8.99 12.77
CA PHE A 205 7.94 -9.87 13.51
C PHE A 205 9.36 -9.81 12.93
N THR A 206 9.48 -9.92 11.61
CA THR A 206 10.76 -9.88 10.90
C THR A 206 11.47 -8.52 11.08
N ALA A 207 10.72 -7.41 11.01
CA ALA A 207 11.26 -6.08 11.28
C ALA A 207 11.82 -5.99 12.71
N LYS A 208 11.03 -6.39 13.72
CA LYS A 208 11.47 -6.39 15.13
C LYS A 208 12.69 -7.29 15.36
N GLN A 209 12.72 -8.48 14.77
CA GLN A 209 13.86 -9.40 14.90
C GLN A 209 15.16 -8.80 14.35
N ARG A 210 15.07 -7.89 13.37
CA ARG A 210 16.21 -7.16 12.80
C ARG A 210 16.51 -5.84 13.49
N GLY A 211 15.82 -5.53 14.60
CA GLY A 211 15.96 -4.25 15.29
C GLY A 211 15.41 -3.06 14.51
N LEU A 212 14.59 -3.30 13.48
CA LEU A 212 13.96 -2.27 12.66
C LEU A 212 12.67 -1.79 13.33
N ARG A 213 12.67 -0.54 13.78
CA ARG A 213 11.49 0.14 14.32
C ARG A 213 10.83 0.94 13.21
N ILE A 214 9.65 0.46 12.77
CA ILE A 214 8.79 1.17 11.81
C ILE A 214 7.68 1.89 12.56
N THR A 215 7.62 3.21 12.39
CA THR A 215 6.55 4.08 12.90
C THR A 215 5.74 4.62 11.73
N GLU A 216 4.42 4.67 11.88
CA GLU A 216 3.51 5.21 10.88
C GLU A 216 2.90 6.52 11.38
N GLU A 217 2.75 7.48 10.48
CA GLU A 217 2.00 8.71 10.67
C GLU A 217 0.95 8.83 9.55
N ARG A 218 -0.22 9.37 9.89
CA ARG A 218 -1.27 9.66 8.92
C ARG A 218 -1.51 11.16 8.90
N VAL A 219 -1.48 11.73 7.70
CA VAL A 219 -1.78 13.15 7.46
C VAL A 219 -3.11 13.21 6.73
N ILE A 220 -4.10 13.82 7.36
CA ILE A 220 -5.43 14.02 6.75
C ILE A 220 -5.36 15.29 5.89
N LEU A 221 -5.73 15.16 4.62
CA LEU A 221 -5.78 16.26 3.67
C LEU A 221 -7.21 16.50 3.20
N ASP A 222 -7.49 17.75 2.81
CA ASP A 222 -8.72 18.08 2.09
C ASP A 222 -8.62 17.51 0.67
N GLY A 223 -9.52 16.61 0.28
CA GLY A 223 -9.47 15.92 -1.01
C GLY A 223 -10.63 14.95 -1.25
N SER A 224 -10.58 14.23 -2.38
CA SER A 224 -11.58 13.20 -2.70
C SER A 224 -11.26 11.89 -1.96
N PRO A 225 -12.20 11.31 -1.20
CA PRO A 225 -12.01 10.01 -0.55
C PRO A 225 -11.98 8.84 -1.54
N GLU A 226 -12.31 9.07 -2.83
CA GLU A 226 -12.20 8.07 -3.88
C GLU A 226 -10.75 7.62 -4.06
N ASN A 227 -9.78 8.54 -3.94
CA ASN A 227 -8.37 8.22 -3.94
C ASN A 227 -7.94 7.74 -2.54
N PRO A 228 -7.48 6.49 -2.35
CA PRO A 228 -7.08 6.00 -1.03
C PRO A 228 -5.96 6.81 -0.38
N LEU A 229 -5.00 7.28 -1.20
CA LEU A 229 -3.80 7.96 -0.75
C LEU A 229 -3.37 9.03 -1.75
N GLU A 230 -3.07 10.21 -1.24
CA GLU A 230 -2.43 11.28 -2.01
C GLU A 230 -0.94 11.00 -2.22
N PHE A 231 -0.25 10.52 -1.18
CA PHE A 231 1.14 10.06 -1.28
C PHE A 231 1.52 9.10 -0.15
N ILE A 232 2.58 8.34 -0.38
CA ILE A 232 3.33 7.59 0.64
C ILE A 232 4.73 8.18 0.73
N GLN A 233 5.18 8.48 1.94
CA GLN A 233 6.52 8.97 2.21
C GLN A 233 7.27 7.99 3.12
N VAL A 234 8.53 7.72 2.81
CA VAL A 234 9.43 6.89 3.61
C VAL A 234 10.64 7.72 4.02
N GLN A 235 10.91 7.72 5.32
CA GLN A 235 12.00 8.44 5.96
C GLN A 235 12.89 7.46 6.73
N ILE A 236 14.20 7.45 6.44
CA ILE A 236 15.19 6.62 7.14
C ILE A 236 16.19 7.53 7.86
N ALA A 237 16.18 7.48 9.18
CA ALA A 237 17.02 8.33 10.03
C ALA A 237 18.28 7.60 10.52
N ASN A 238 19.30 8.38 10.91
CA ASN A 238 20.56 7.90 11.50
C ASN A 238 21.35 6.94 10.59
N VAL A 239 21.36 7.23 9.29
CA VAL A 239 22.06 6.46 8.27
C VAL A 239 22.87 7.40 7.37
N GLU A 240 23.95 6.89 6.80
CA GLU A 240 24.62 7.56 5.69
C GLU A 240 23.86 7.26 4.39
N SER A 241 24.07 8.09 3.36
CA SER A 241 23.44 7.91 2.05
C SER A 241 24.47 7.67 0.96
N ARG A 242 24.17 6.76 0.03
CA ARG A 242 24.88 6.55 -1.25
C ARG A 242 24.60 7.67 -2.24
N PHE A 243 23.60 8.50 -1.96
CA PHE A 243 23.21 9.66 -2.76
C PHE A 243 22.85 10.79 -1.78
N ALA A 244 23.79 11.68 -1.50
CA ALA A 244 23.65 12.70 -0.46
C ALA A 244 22.43 13.61 -0.71
N SER A 245 22.06 13.81 -1.96
CA SER A 245 20.86 14.58 -2.36
C SER A 245 19.52 13.95 -1.94
N ALA A 246 19.51 12.68 -1.52
CA ALA A 246 18.33 12.06 -0.92
C ALA A 246 18.13 12.40 0.56
N ILE A 247 19.13 13.00 1.21
CA ILE A 247 19.04 13.47 2.58
C ILE A 247 18.24 14.78 2.58
N SER A 248 17.21 14.82 3.41
CA SER A 248 16.39 16.02 3.64
C SER A 248 17.06 17.00 4.61
N ASP A 249 16.52 18.21 4.71
CA ASP A 249 17.04 19.26 5.61
C ASP A 249 17.08 18.84 7.09
N SER A 250 16.25 17.86 7.48
CA SER A 250 16.20 17.26 8.83
C SER A 250 17.21 16.12 9.05
N GLY A 251 17.97 15.72 8.03
CA GLY A 251 19.09 14.78 8.14
C GLY A 251 18.72 13.30 7.89
N GLU A 252 17.48 12.99 7.55
CA GLU A 252 17.06 11.67 7.11
C GLU A 252 17.04 11.51 5.59
N ILE A 253 17.29 10.29 5.11
CA ILE A 253 16.94 9.93 3.73
C ILE A 253 15.42 10.01 3.60
N LYS A 254 14.93 10.77 2.63
CA LYS A 254 13.50 11.01 2.42
C LYS A 254 13.11 10.74 0.98
N VAL A 255 12.11 9.89 0.78
CA VAL A 255 11.51 9.64 -0.53
C VAL A 255 10.00 9.66 -0.44
N GLU A 256 9.35 10.19 -1.47
CA GLU A 256 7.89 10.24 -1.56
C GLU A 256 7.46 9.72 -2.93
N GLY A 257 6.35 9.00 -2.97
CA GLY A 257 5.74 8.62 -4.22
C GLY A 257 4.22 8.68 -4.18
N ARG A 258 3.65 8.68 -5.38
CA ARG A 258 2.22 8.79 -5.66
C ARG A 258 1.82 7.75 -6.69
N VAL A 259 0.53 7.42 -6.75
CA VAL A 259 -0.03 6.64 -7.85
C VAL A 259 -0.66 7.62 -8.84
N LYS A 260 -0.28 7.52 -10.11
CA LYS A 260 -0.87 8.28 -11.22
C LYS A 260 -1.41 7.29 -12.24
N ASP A 261 -2.71 7.34 -12.50
CA ASP A 261 -3.38 6.43 -13.45
C ASP A 261 -3.08 4.94 -13.20
N GLY A 262 -2.98 4.57 -11.92
CA GLY A 262 -2.65 3.19 -11.49
C GLY A 262 -1.15 2.85 -11.51
N ILE A 263 -0.28 3.75 -11.93
CA ILE A 263 1.17 3.54 -12.02
C ILE A 263 1.89 4.23 -10.85
N PRO A 264 2.70 3.49 -10.07
CA PRO A 264 3.54 4.06 -9.02
C PRO A 264 4.60 5.02 -9.58
N HIS A 265 4.68 6.22 -9.04
CA HIS A 265 5.68 7.23 -9.37
C HIS A 265 6.43 7.69 -8.13
N LEU A 266 7.73 7.94 -8.28
CA LEU A 266 8.53 8.68 -7.33
C LEU A 266 8.32 10.17 -7.59
N THR A 267 7.90 10.90 -6.57
CA THR A 267 7.57 12.34 -6.67
C THR A 267 8.50 13.22 -5.85
N LYS A 268 9.29 12.64 -4.93
CA LYS A 268 10.29 13.38 -4.15
C LYS A 268 11.50 12.52 -3.81
N VAL A 269 12.68 13.13 -3.88
CA VAL A 269 13.94 12.59 -3.34
C VAL A 269 14.64 13.70 -2.57
N GLY A 270 14.83 13.50 -1.26
CA GLY A 270 15.34 14.54 -0.36
C GLY A 270 14.46 15.79 -0.42
N SER A 271 15.06 16.89 -0.89
CA SER A 271 14.39 18.18 -1.08
C SER A 271 14.00 18.47 -2.55
N PHE A 272 14.21 17.52 -3.46
CA PHE A 272 13.92 17.68 -4.90
C PHE A 272 12.58 17.05 -5.26
N ASP A 273 11.69 17.84 -5.87
CA ASP A 273 10.50 17.32 -6.55
C ASP A 273 10.91 16.67 -7.87
N VAL A 274 10.54 15.41 -8.05
CA VAL A 274 10.77 14.64 -9.27
C VAL A 274 9.45 14.07 -9.76
N ASP A 275 9.45 13.43 -10.91
CA ASP A 275 8.30 12.68 -11.40
C ASP A 275 8.84 11.55 -12.26
N VAL A 276 8.88 10.32 -11.77
CA VAL A 276 9.39 9.20 -12.56
C VAL A 276 8.63 7.95 -12.18
N SER A 277 8.22 7.14 -13.15
CA SER A 277 7.60 5.86 -12.86
C SER A 277 8.59 4.98 -12.08
N LEU A 278 8.09 4.24 -11.10
CA LEU A 278 8.86 3.23 -10.36
C LEU A 278 8.79 1.87 -11.09
N GLU A 279 8.73 1.87 -12.42
CA GLU A 279 8.79 0.67 -13.25
C GLU A 279 10.24 0.43 -13.70
N GLY A 280 10.63 -0.84 -13.87
CA GLY A 280 12.01 -1.18 -14.21
C GLY A 280 13.00 -0.82 -13.08
N SER A 281 14.08 -0.13 -13.43
CA SER A 281 15.09 0.36 -12.48
C SER A 281 15.26 1.87 -12.61
N ILE A 282 15.85 2.50 -11.59
CA ILE A 282 16.04 3.95 -11.56
C ILE A 282 17.51 4.32 -11.49
N ILE A 283 17.88 5.32 -12.27
CA ILE A 283 19.12 6.07 -12.11
C ILE A 283 18.77 7.43 -11.50
N LEU A 284 19.40 7.76 -10.38
CA LEU A 284 19.39 9.12 -9.84
C LEU A 284 20.76 9.75 -10.09
N CYS A 285 20.74 10.91 -10.71
CA CYS A 285 21.92 11.69 -11.03
C CYS A 285 21.72 13.09 -10.44
N ARG A 286 22.68 13.57 -9.65
CA ARG A 286 22.74 14.98 -9.26
C ARG A 286 23.68 15.67 -10.23
N GLN A 287 23.25 16.79 -10.81
CA GLN A 287 24.05 17.55 -11.74
C GLN A 287 23.82 19.06 -11.62
N VAL A 288 24.74 19.83 -12.18
CA VAL A 288 24.52 21.26 -12.46
C VAL A 288 23.60 21.38 -13.69
N ASP A 289 22.50 22.12 -13.56
CA ASP A 289 21.51 22.34 -14.63
C ASP A 289 22.12 23.17 -15.77
N GLN A 290 22.50 22.51 -16.85
CA GLN A 290 23.08 23.14 -18.04
C GLN A 290 22.57 22.49 -19.35
N PRO A 291 22.56 23.23 -20.47
CA PRO A 291 22.13 22.70 -21.76
C PRO A 291 22.87 21.42 -22.17
N GLY A 292 22.13 20.45 -22.72
CA GLY A 292 22.66 19.23 -23.29
C GLY A 292 22.88 18.07 -22.31
N MET A 293 22.65 18.24 -21.00
CA MET A 293 22.82 17.16 -20.01
C MET A 293 21.94 15.94 -20.27
N ILE A 294 20.64 16.16 -20.51
CA ILE A 294 19.68 15.11 -20.86
C ILE A 294 20.14 14.35 -22.11
N GLY A 295 20.56 15.07 -23.14
CA GLY A 295 21.06 14.47 -24.39
C GLY A 295 22.30 13.60 -24.17
N LYS A 296 23.28 14.09 -23.40
CA LYS A 296 24.50 13.34 -23.08
C LYS A 296 24.20 12.02 -22.36
N VAL A 297 23.35 12.06 -21.33
CA VAL A 297 22.99 10.84 -20.58
C VAL A 297 22.15 9.90 -21.43
N GLY A 298 21.20 10.42 -22.19
CA GLY A 298 20.41 9.63 -23.14
C GLY A 298 21.27 8.95 -24.20
N SER A 299 22.28 9.63 -24.75
CA SER A 299 23.21 9.03 -25.72
C SER A 299 24.00 7.87 -25.12
N VAL A 300 24.53 8.01 -23.90
CA VAL A 300 25.27 6.91 -23.23
C VAL A 300 24.39 5.68 -23.03
N LEU A 301 23.14 5.86 -22.59
CA LEU A 301 22.19 4.75 -22.42
C LEU A 301 21.80 4.13 -23.78
N GLY A 302 21.58 4.96 -24.80
CA GLY A 302 21.22 4.52 -26.14
C GLY A 302 22.32 3.75 -26.87
N GLU A 303 23.60 4.07 -26.64
CA GLU A 303 24.75 3.33 -27.19
C GLU A 303 24.77 1.86 -26.73
N GLU A 304 24.26 1.58 -25.53
CA GLU A 304 24.12 0.20 -25.01
C GLU A 304 22.70 -0.37 -25.18
N ASN A 305 21.84 0.30 -25.95
CA ASN A 305 20.46 -0.11 -26.21
C ASN A 305 19.64 -0.29 -24.90
N VAL A 306 19.85 0.60 -23.93
CA VAL A 306 19.02 0.69 -22.71
C VAL A 306 17.89 1.67 -22.96
N ASN A 307 16.65 1.20 -22.87
CA ASN A 307 15.48 2.04 -23.05
C ASN A 307 15.22 2.94 -21.84
N VAL A 308 14.83 4.19 -22.09
CA VAL A 308 14.42 5.14 -21.05
C VAL A 308 12.90 5.25 -21.07
N SER A 309 12.25 4.72 -20.04
CA SER A 309 10.79 4.76 -19.91
C SER A 309 10.28 6.11 -19.44
N PHE A 310 11.03 6.78 -18.56
CA PHE A 310 10.69 8.10 -18.05
C PHE A 310 11.95 8.89 -17.70
N MET A 311 11.94 10.20 -17.90
CA MET A 311 13.01 11.07 -17.42
C MET A 311 12.42 12.38 -16.87
N SER A 312 12.86 12.76 -15.67
CA SER A 312 12.47 14.01 -15.03
C SER A 312 13.66 14.69 -14.37
N VAL A 313 13.64 16.02 -14.36
CA VAL A 313 14.67 16.85 -13.75
C VAL A 313 14.03 17.77 -12.72
N GLY A 314 14.26 17.46 -11.45
CA GLY A 314 13.90 18.30 -10.32
C GLY A 314 15.01 19.30 -10.03
N ARG A 315 14.72 20.60 -10.04
CA ARG A 315 15.70 21.66 -9.76
C ARG A 315 15.21 22.61 -8.67
N ILE A 316 16.11 23.01 -7.78
CA ILE A 316 15.80 23.99 -6.72
C ILE A 316 15.70 25.41 -7.32
N ALA A 317 16.60 25.72 -8.26
CA ALA A 317 16.57 26.97 -9.01
C ALA A 317 17.23 26.79 -10.39
N PRO A 318 16.91 27.63 -11.39
CA PRO A 318 17.56 27.59 -12.70
C PRO A 318 19.08 27.71 -12.59
N ARG A 319 19.82 26.90 -13.36
CA ARG A 319 21.30 26.88 -13.40
C ARG A 319 22.00 26.59 -12.06
N LYS A 320 21.29 26.00 -11.11
CA LYS A 320 21.87 25.46 -9.87
C LYS A 320 21.87 23.93 -9.91
N GLN A 321 21.92 23.31 -8.74
CA GLN A 321 21.84 21.86 -8.59
C GLN A 321 20.44 21.36 -8.95
N ALA A 322 20.43 20.24 -9.66
CA ALA A 322 19.26 19.50 -10.05
C ALA A 322 19.48 17.99 -9.84
N VAL A 323 18.41 17.27 -9.59
CA VAL A 323 18.38 15.81 -9.60
C VAL A 323 17.62 15.37 -10.85
N MET A 324 18.32 14.69 -11.74
CA MET A 324 17.74 13.95 -12.85
C MET A 324 17.42 12.53 -12.38
N ALA A 325 16.15 12.17 -12.45
CA ALA A 325 15.65 10.82 -12.19
C ALA A 325 15.26 10.18 -13.53
N ILE A 326 15.78 8.97 -13.78
CA ILE A 326 15.63 8.26 -15.05
C ILE A 326 15.13 6.86 -14.77
N GLY A 327 13.96 6.52 -15.32
CA GLY A 327 13.45 5.15 -15.37
C GLY A 327 14.04 4.44 -16.58
N VAL A 328 14.59 3.25 -16.35
CA VAL A 328 15.17 2.39 -17.39
C VAL A 328 14.60 0.99 -17.31
N ASP A 329 14.35 0.38 -18.47
CA ASP A 329 13.73 -0.94 -18.54
C ASP A 329 14.76 -2.06 -18.34
N GLU A 330 15.97 -1.86 -18.90
CA GLU A 330 17.11 -2.75 -18.75
C GLU A 330 18.09 -2.27 -17.67
N THR A 331 18.84 -3.20 -17.08
CA THR A 331 19.93 -2.86 -16.17
C THR A 331 21.13 -2.34 -16.98
N PRO A 332 21.54 -1.07 -16.83
CA PRO A 332 22.70 -0.54 -17.54
C PRO A 332 23.98 -1.25 -17.11
N SER A 333 24.95 -1.34 -18.01
CA SER A 333 26.25 -1.91 -17.66
C SER A 333 26.99 -1.03 -16.63
N LYS A 334 27.95 -1.62 -15.92
CA LYS A 334 28.85 -0.86 -15.05
C LYS A 334 29.65 0.19 -15.84
N GLU A 335 29.94 -0.08 -17.11
CA GLU A 335 30.65 0.85 -17.98
C GLU A 335 29.77 2.05 -18.33
N SER A 336 28.50 1.84 -18.70
CA SER A 336 27.51 2.91 -18.89
C SER A 336 27.36 3.81 -17.67
N LEU A 337 27.16 3.21 -16.49
CA LEU A 337 27.02 3.98 -15.26
C LEU A 337 28.29 4.78 -14.96
N LYS A 338 29.48 4.21 -15.23
CA LYS A 338 30.74 4.93 -15.10
C LYS A 338 30.84 6.10 -16.08
N LYS A 339 30.50 5.88 -17.37
CA LYS A 339 30.49 6.95 -18.39
C LYS A 339 29.57 8.10 -18.00
N ILE A 340 28.39 7.82 -17.44
CA ILE A 340 27.47 8.85 -16.94
C ILE A 340 28.11 9.59 -15.75
N GLY A 341 28.69 8.87 -14.79
CA GLY A 341 29.34 9.46 -13.62
C GLY A 341 30.57 10.31 -13.94
N ASP A 342 31.29 9.98 -15.02
CA ASP A 342 32.47 10.72 -15.49
C ASP A 342 32.11 12.00 -16.27
N ILE A 343 30.82 12.27 -16.52
CA ILE A 343 30.39 13.53 -17.15
C ILE A 343 30.71 14.70 -16.19
N PRO A 344 31.47 15.73 -16.60
CA PRO A 344 31.99 16.76 -15.68
C PRO A 344 30.96 17.53 -14.84
N ALA A 345 29.69 17.54 -15.24
CA ALA A 345 28.63 18.22 -14.51
C ALA A 345 27.83 17.31 -13.57
N VAL A 346 28.12 16.01 -13.56
CA VAL A 346 27.52 15.03 -12.65
C VAL A 346 28.31 15.04 -11.35
N GLU A 347 27.61 15.30 -10.25
CA GLU A 347 28.17 15.40 -8.90
C GLU A 347 27.94 14.11 -8.10
N GLU A 348 26.78 13.47 -8.30
CA GLU A 348 26.41 12.22 -7.62
C GLU A 348 25.66 11.32 -8.61
N LEU A 349 25.88 10.00 -8.53
CA LEU A 349 25.17 9.02 -9.33
C LEU A 349 24.88 7.76 -8.51
N VAL A 350 23.63 7.30 -8.56
CA VAL A 350 23.26 6.00 -8.00
C VAL A 350 22.30 5.27 -8.93
N PHE A 351 22.50 3.95 -9.05
CA PHE A 351 21.58 3.04 -9.72
C PHE A 351 20.84 2.21 -8.67
N LEU A 352 19.51 2.12 -8.80
CA LEU A 352 18.59 1.51 -7.86
C LEU A 352 17.71 0.50 -8.60
N LYS A 353 17.74 -0.76 -8.18
CA LYS A 353 16.95 -1.83 -8.80
C LYS A 353 15.64 -2.02 -8.03
N LEU A 354 14.49 -1.85 -8.69
CA LEU A 354 13.18 -1.90 -8.04
C LEU A 354 12.52 -3.28 -8.06
#